data_AF-A0A1U7WAX8-F1
#
_entry.id   AF-A0A1U7WAX8-F1
#
_cell.length_a   1.000
_cell.length_b   1.000
_cell.length_c   1.000
_cell.angle_alpha   90.00
_cell.angle_beta   90.00
_cell.angle_gamma   90.00
#
_symmetry.space_group_name_H-M   'P 1'
#
loop_
_entity.id
_entity.type
_entity.pdbx_description
1 polymer ?
#
loop_
_entity_poly.entity_id
_entity_poly.type
_entity_poly.pdbx_seq_one_letter_code
_entity_poly.pdbx_strand_id
1 'polypeptide(L)'
;MIRLGRKSRRGDFEGRKLAKMGPMSHSSTFLLPNLPTDNGPALTYALVILNQRLPRFTPLLWEHAQVHVCADGGANRVFDELPCFFPHDDPSDIRKRYKPYAIKGDMDSIRTDVLDFYRGLFTTKHG
;
A
#
# COMPACT_ATOMS: atom_id res chain seq x y z
N MET A 1 1.53 -24.52 -68.18
CA MET A 1 2.61 -25.54 -68.23
C MET A 1 3.11 -25.78 -66.82
N ILE A 2 3.20 -27.05 -66.44
CA ILE A 2 3.30 -27.62 -65.10
C ILE A 2 4.73 -27.57 -64.55
N ARG A 3 4.92 -27.27 -63.25
CA ARG A 3 5.65 -28.15 -62.31
C ARG A 3 5.35 -27.84 -60.84
N LEU A 4 4.56 -28.72 -60.22
CA LEU A 4 4.48 -28.88 -58.77
C LEU A 4 5.81 -29.47 -58.26
N GLY A 5 6.39 -28.84 -57.23
CA GLY A 5 7.39 -29.45 -56.36
C GLY A 5 6.80 -29.71 -54.98
N ARG A 6 6.26 -30.91 -54.75
CA ARG A 6 5.92 -31.40 -53.40
C ARG A 6 7.23 -31.68 -52.65
N LYS A 7 7.44 -31.03 -51.50
CA LYS A 7 8.31 -31.56 -50.44
C LYS A 7 7.53 -31.60 -49.13
N SER A 8 6.93 -32.76 -48.90
CA SER A 8 6.48 -33.20 -47.58
C SER A 8 7.71 -33.50 -46.74
N ARG A 9 7.79 -32.94 -45.52
CA ARG A 9 7.93 -33.71 -44.29
C ARG A 9 8.05 -32.80 -43.05
N ARG A 10 7.14 -33.08 -42.12
CA ARG A 10 7.30 -33.08 -40.65
C ARG A 10 7.56 -31.71 -40.01
N GLY A 11 6.55 -31.27 -39.27
CA GLY A 11 6.59 -30.05 -38.50
C GLY A 11 7.47 -30.18 -37.26
N ASP A 12 8.12 -29.07 -36.94
CA ASP A 12 8.55 -28.76 -35.59
C ASP A 12 7.75 -27.53 -35.16
N PHE A 13 6.68 -27.79 -34.39
CA PHE A 13 5.97 -26.77 -33.62
C PHE A 13 6.87 -26.44 -32.42
N GLU A 14 7.98 -25.75 -32.67
CA GLU A 14 8.81 -25.17 -31.62
C GLU A 14 7.99 -24.05 -30.96
N GLY A 15 7.50 -24.37 -29.76
CA GLY A 15 6.61 -23.53 -28.98
C GLY A 15 7.21 -22.14 -28.79
N ARG A 16 6.46 -21.11 -29.18
CA ARG A 16 6.73 -19.74 -28.73
C ARG A 16 6.69 -19.73 -27.21
N LYS A 17 7.89 -19.74 -26.61
CA LYS A 17 8.11 -19.57 -25.18
C LYS A 17 7.45 -18.24 -24.79
N LEU A 18 6.31 -18.32 -24.12
CA LEU A 18 5.74 -17.17 -23.41
C LEU A 18 6.86 -16.63 -22.54
N ALA A 19 7.35 -15.42 -22.84
CA ALA A 19 8.27 -14.73 -21.96
C ALA A 19 7.55 -14.61 -20.61
N LYS A 20 8.02 -15.35 -19.60
CA LYS A 20 7.59 -15.16 -18.22
C LYS A 20 7.94 -13.71 -17.89
N MET A 21 6.92 -12.85 -17.83
CA MET A 21 7.08 -11.52 -17.28
C MET A 21 7.56 -11.72 -15.84
N GLY A 22 8.81 -11.37 -15.58
CA GLY A 22 9.34 -11.41 -14.22
C GLY A 22 8.48 -10.55 -13.29
N PRO A 23 8.55 -10.76 -11.96
CA PRO A 23 7.89 -9.85 -11.03
C PRO A 23 8.31 -8.42 -11.38
N MET A 24 7.34 -7.55 -11.64
CA MET A 24 7.60 -6.13 -11.88
C MET A 24 8.27 -5.56 -10.63
N SER A 25 9.57 -5.25 -10.74
CA SER A 25 10.29 -4.58 -9.68
C SER A 25 9.98 -3.08 -9.78
N HIS A 26 9.14 -2.59 -8.90
CA HIS A 26 8.98 -1.15 -8.69
C HIS A 26 10.02 -0.70 -7.68
N SER A 27 11.02 0.04 -8.15
CA SER A 27 11.96 0.75 -7.28
C SER A 27 11.54 2.21 -7.21
N SER A 28 11.22 2.68 -6.00
CA SER A 28 10.99 4.09 -5.73
C SER A 28 11.94 4.49 -4.61
N THR A 29 12.64 5.61 -4.79
CA THR A 29 13.50 6.18 -3.76
C THR A 29 12.74 6.43 -2.46
N PHE A 30 11.43 6.69 -2.54
CA PHE A 30 10.55 6.87 -1.39
C PHE A 30 10.40 5.61 -0.51
N LEU A 31 10.59 4.43 -1.09
CA LEU A 31 10.47 3.15 -0.37
C LEU A 31 11.84 2.64 0.12
N LEU A 32 12.89 3.44 -0.04
CA LEU A 32 14.20 3.10 0.49
C LEU A 32 14.25 3.49 1.97
N PRO A 33 14.84 2.65 2.84
CA PRO A 33 14.91 2.92 4.27
C PRO A 33 15.69 4.19 4.61
N ASN A 34 16.57 4.64 3.71
CA ASN A 34 17.28 5.90 3.81
C ASN A 34 16.97 6.75 2.58
N LEU A 35 16.19 7.82 2.78
CA LEU A 35 16.03 8.84 1.76
C LEU A 35 17.39 9.54 1.56
N PRO A 36 17.90 9.66 0.32
CA PRO A 36 19.11 10.42 0.08
C PRO A 36 18.86 11.86 0.52
N THR A 37 19.68 12.33 1.46
CA THR A 37 19.77 13.74 1.82
C THR A 37 20.41 14.49 0.66
N ASP A 38 19.59 14.88 -0.32
CA ASP A 38 19.98 15.95 -1.23
C ASP A 38 20.16 17.22 -0.40
N ASN A 39 21.12 18.08 -0.75
CA ASN A 39 21.40 19.35 -0.04
C ASN A 39 20.27 20.39 -0.21
N GLY A 40 19.09 19.95 -0.64
CA GLY A 40 17.86 20.72 -0.76
C GLY A 40 16.98 20.63 0.50
N PRO A 41 15.83 21.34 0.50
CA PRO A 41 14.89 21.26 1.61
C PRO A 41 14.36 19.83 1.78
N ALA A 42 14.22 19.39 3.04
CA ALA A 42 13.67 18.07 3.35
C ALA A 42 12.27 17.92 2.74
N LEU A 43 12.06 16.86 1.96
CA LEU A 43 10.76 16.57 1.35
C LEU A 43 9.73 16.24 2.43
N THR A 44 8.60 16.92 2.38
CA THR A 44 7.46 16.73 3.27
C THR A 44 6.42 15.86 2.60
N TYR A 45 6.13 14.69 3.17
CA TYR A 45 5.12 13.78 2.61
C TYR A 45 3.87 13.72 3.48
N ALA A 46 2.72 13.64 2.83
CA ALA A 46 1.45 13.28 3.44
C ALA A 46 0.98 11.93 2.90
N LEU A 47 0.52 11.06 3.80
CA LEU A 47 -0.06 9.76 3.47
C LEU A 47 -1.58 9.86 3.53
N VAL A 48 -2.25 9.69 2.39
CA VAL A 48 -3.72 9.60 2.31
C VAL A 48 -4.12 8.13 2.16
N ILE A 49 -4.86 7.62 3.14
CA ILE A 49 -5.30 6.22 3.17
C ILE A 49 -6.75 6.16 2.71
N LEU A 50 -6.97 5.48 1.59
CA LEU A 50 -8.29 5.23 1.03
C LEU A 50 -8.87 3.92 1.58
N ASN A 51 -10.16 3.67 1.32
CA ASN A 51 -10.83 2.41 1.67
C ASN A 51 -10.42 1.25 0.74
N GLN A 52 -9.11 1.00 0.61
CA GLN A 52 -8.50 -0.06 -0.19
C GLN A 52 -7.56 -0.90 0.68
N ARG A 53 -7.30 -2.15 0.26
CA ARG A 53 -6.36 -3.05 0.96
C ARG A 53 -5.01 -2.37 1.14
N LEU A 54 -4.42 -2.51 2.33
CA LEU A 54 -3.15 -1.89 2.64
C LEU A 54 -1.99 -2.66 2.00
N PRO A 55 -1.08 -1.99 1.28
CA PRO A 55 0.17 -2.59 0.86
C PRO A 55 0.99 -3.10 2.05
N ARG A 56 1.76 -4.19 1.86
CA ARG A 56 2.62 -4.74 2.94
C ARG A 56 3.67 -3.76 3.46
N PHE A 57 4.06 -2.79 2.64
CA PHE A 57 5.02 -1.74 2.99
C PHE A 57 4.35 -0.49 3.59
N THR A 58 3.05 -0.52 3.93
CA THR A 58 2.38 0.61 4.59
C THR A 58 3.08 1.13 5.84
N PRO A 59 3.65 0.28 6.74
CA PRO A 59 4.42 0.79 7.87
C PRO A 59 5.56 1.73 7.47
N LEU A 60 6.25 1.42 6.37
CA LEU A 60 7.33 2.25 5.83
C LEU A 60 6.80 3.57 5.26
N LEU A 61 5.66 3.54 4.54
CA LEU A 61 5.00 4.76 4.07
C LEU A 61 4.62 5.67 5.24
N TRP A 62 4.18 5.07 6.34
CA TRP A 62 3.80 5.79 7.54
C TRP A 62 5.00 6.46 8.18
N GLU A 63 6.13 5.76 8.30
CA GLU A 63 7.37 6.31 8.86
C GLU A 63 7.90 7.52 8.07
N HIS A 64 7.80 7.48 6.73
CA HIS A 64 8.31 8.57 5.88
C HIS A 64 7.34 9.75 5.70
N ALA A 65 6.07 9.60 6.09
CA ALA A 65 5.08 10.67 6.00
C ALA A 65 4.96 11.44 7.32
N GLN A 66 4.88 12.77 7.22
CA GLN A 66 4.70 13.64 8.39
C GLN A 66 3.24 13.73 8.84
N VAL A 67 2.31 13.56 7.90
CA VAL A 67 0.87 13.64 8.15
C VAL A 67 0.17 12.45 7.53
N HIS A 68 -0.72 11.79 8.29
CA HIS A 68 -1.48 10.63 7.84
C HIS A 68 -2.97 10.94 7.94
N VAL A 69 -3.69 10.90 6.82
CA VAL A 69 -5.13 11.19 6.77
C VAL A 69 -5.86 9.98 6.22
N CYS A 70 -6.92 9.55 6.91
CA CYS A 70 -7.83 8.55 6.37
C CYS A 70 -8.99 9.24 5.64
N ALA A 71 -9.26 8.81 4.41
CA ALA A 71 -10.48 9.14 3.70
C ALA A 71 -11.56 8.13 4.12
N ASP A 72 -12.44 8.58 5.01
CA ASP A 72 -13.60 7.85 5.52
C ASP A 72 -13.27 6.39 5.90
N GLY A 73 -13.77 5.40 5.15
CA GLY A 73 -13.52 3.97 5.38
C GLY A 73 -12.06 3.53 5.27
N GLY A 74 -11.15 4.40 4.83
CA GLY A 74 -9.71 4.19 5.00
C GLY A 74 -9.30 3.97 6.45
N ALA A 75 -10.03 4.55 7.41
CA ALA A 75 -9.78 4.32 8.84
C ALA A 75 -10.06 2.86 9.25
N ASN A 76 -11.05 2.19 8.62
CA ASN A 76 -11.31 0.77 8.85
C ASN A 76 -10.08 -0.05 8.44
N ARG A 77 -9.44 0.29 7.32
CA ARG A 77 -8.25 -0.39 6.81
C ARG A 77 -7.09 -0.30 7.79
N VAL A 78 -6.84 0.88 8.34
CA VAL A 78 -5.83 1.05 9.39
C VAL A 78 -6.20 0.26 10.64
N PHE A 79 -7.46 0.31 11.07
CA PHE A 79 -7.87 -0.37 12.30
C PHE A 79 -7.77 -1.91 12.20
N ASP A 80 -8.11 -2.48 11.04
CA ASP A 80 -8.19 -3.92 10.82
C ASP A 80 -6.87 -4.52 10.33
N GLU A 81 -6.19 -3.88 9.38
CA GLU A 81 -5.10 -4.51 8.61
C GLU A 81 -3.70 -4.15 9.15
N LEU A 82 -3.49 -2.97 9.75
CA LEU A 82 -2.18 -2.57 10.29
C LEU A 82 -1.65 -3.53 11.38
N PRO A 83 -2.47 -3.97 12.36
CA PRO A 83 -2.05 -4.97 13.34
C PRO A 83 -1.52 -6.27 12.72
N CYS A 84 -2.02 -6.66 11.53
CA CYS A 84 -1.56 -7.87 10.85
C CYS A 84 -0.11 -7.78 10.36
N PHE A 85 0.46 -6.58 10.23
CA PHE A 85 1.87 -6.40 9.90
C PHE A 85 2.81 -6.54 11.10
N PHE A 86 2.24 -6.64 12.32
CA PHE A 86 2.97 -6.71 13.59
C PHE A 86 2.46 -7.91 14.42
N PRO A 87 2.68 -9.16 13.98
CA PRO A 87 2.09 -10.35 14.60
C PRO A 87 2.57 -10.62 16.04
N HIS A 88 3.62 -9.94 16.48
CA HIS A 88 4.21 -10.09 17.82
C HIS A 88 3.83 -8.95 18.78
N ASP A 89 3.17 -7.90 18.29
CA ASP A 89 2.71 -6.77 19.10
C ASP A 89 1.23 -6.92 19.46
N ASP A 90 0.81 -6.26 20.53
CA ASP A 90 -0.60 -6.17 20.88
C ASP A 90 -1.37 -5.32 19.84
N PRO A 91 -2.48 -5.83 19.26
CA PRO A 91 -3.25 -5.08 18.26
C PRO A 91 -3.77 -3.71 18.73
N SER A 92 -4.10 -3.57 20.02
CA SER A 92 -4.57 -2.30 20.59
C SER A 92 -3.45 -1.27 20.57
N ASP A 93 -2.23 -1.68 20.92
CA ASP A 93 -1.07 -0.79 20.92
C ASP A 93 -0.66 -0.38 19.51
N ILE A 94 -0.77 -1.28 18.53
CA ILE A 94 -0.58 -0.92 17.12
C ILE A 94 -1.62 0.11 16.67
N ARG A 95 -2.91 -0.08 16.99
CA ARG A 95 -3.96 0.90 16.62
C ARG A 95 -3.73 2.29 17.24
N LYS A 96 -3.21 2.35 18.47
CA LYS A 96 -2.83 3.62 19.12
C LYS A 96 -1.59 4.24 18.48
N ARG A 97 -0.59 3.43 18.12
CA ARG A 97 0.65 3.88 17.45
C ARG A 97 0.36 4.44 16.06
N TYR A 98 -0.48 3.76 15.29
CA TYR A 98 -0.89 4.14 13.93
C TYR A 98 -2.18 4.95 13.94
N LYS A 99 -2.20 6.00 14.76
CA LYS A 99 -3.31 6.96 14.84
C LYS A 99 -3.22 7.96 13.67
N PRO A 100 -4.21 8.03 12.77
CA PRO A 100 -4.22 9.06 11.74
C PRO A 100 -4.34 10.46 12.36
N TYR A 101 -3.74 11.45 11.72
CA TYR A 101 -3.90 12.86 12.07
C TYR A 101 -5.35 13.32 11.94
N ALA A 102 -6.03 12.87 10.88
CA ALA A 102 -7.43 13.18 10.64
C ALA A 102 -8.14 12.03 9.91
N ILE A 103 -9.45 11.93 10.14
CA ILE A 103 -10.37 11.11 9.36
C ILE A 103 -11.36 12.08 8.72
N LYS A 104 -11.51 12.06 7.39
CA LYS A 104 -12.32 13.03 6.62
C LYS A 104 -13.11 12.34 5.51
N GLY A 105 -14.28 12.91 5.18
CA GLY A 105 -15.26 12.35 4.24
C GLY A 105 -16.68 12.65 4.73
N ASP A 106 -17.67 12.02 4.10
CA ASP A 106 -19.09 12.05 4.50
C ASP A 106 -19.44 11.05 5.60
N MET A 107 -18.50 10.17 5.98
CA MET A 107 -18.63 9.18 7.06
C MET A 107 -19.64 8.07 6.75
N ASP A 108 -19.85 7.75 5.47
CA ASP A 108 -20.81 6.71 5.05
C ASP A 108 -20.20 5.29 5.00
N SER A 109 -18.86 5.20 4.97
CA SER A 109 -18.14 3.94 4.82
C SER A 109 -17.29 3.56 6.05
N ILE A 110 -16.96 4.51 6.93
CA ILE A 110 -16.35 4.20 8.23
C ILE A 110 -17.35 3.51 9.16
N ARG A 111 -16.90 2.48 9.89
CA ARG A 111 -17.74 1.84 10.91
C ARG A 111 -17.77 2.69 12.19
N THR A 112 -18.91 2.71 12.86
CA THR A 112 -19.11 3.52 14.08
C THR A 112 -18.13 3.16 15.18
N ASP A 113 -17.83 1.88 15.40
CA ASP A 113 -16.88 1.40 16.40
C ASP A 113 -15.45 1.91 16.15
N VAL A 114 -15.04 1.94 14.88
CA VAL A 114 -13.72 2.46 14.46
C VAL A 114 -13.65 3.97 14.64
N LEU A 115 -14.71 4.67 14.24
CA LEU A 115 -14.81 6.12 14.40
C LEU A 115 -14.75 6.54 15.87
N ASP A 116 -15.50 5.85 16.74
CA ASP A 116 -15.53 6.13 18.17
C ASP A 116 -14.20 5.83 18.85
N PHE A 117 -13.53 4.74 18.47
CA PHE A 117 -12.18 4.43 18.93
C PHE A 117 -11.20 5.58 18.65
N TYR A 118 -11.10 6.03 17.40
CA TYR A 118 -10.16 7.10 17.05
C TYR A 118 -10.56 8.46 17.64
N ARG A 119 -11.87 8.76 17.73
CA ARG A 119 -12.37 9.93 18.47
C ARG A 119 -11.90 9.94 19.93
N GLY A 120 -11.98 8.82 20.62
CA GLY A 120 -11.48 8.67 21.99
C GLY A 120 -9.97 8.94 22.13
N LEU A 121 -9.18 8.65 21.09
CA LEU A 121 -7.76 8.96 21.06
C LEU A 121 -7.46 10.43 20.72
N PHE A 122 -8.34 11.12 19.99
CA PHE A 122 -8.19 12.55 19.72
C PHE A 122 -8.48 13.40 20.95
N THR A 123 -9.47 13.04 21.75
CA THR A 123 -9.85 13.79 22.96
C THR A 123 -8.85 13.63 24.10
N THR A 124 -8.03 12.58 24.11
CA THR A 124 -7.03 12.32 25.16
C THR A 124 -5.71 13.06 25.02
N LYS A 125 -5.52 13.89 23.97
CA LYS A 125 -4.30 14.72 23.81
C LYS A 125 -4.59 16.15 23.33
N HIS A 126 -5.02 16.99 24.26
CA HIS A 126 -4.71 18.43 24.33
C HIS A 126 -4.58 18.82 25.81
N GLY A 127 -3.40 18.55 26.38
CA GLY A 127 -2.98 18.94 27.73
C GLY A 127 -1.47 19.08 27.73
#